data_AF-A0A1W1CDR5-F1
#
_entry.id   AF-A0A1W1CDR5-F1
#
_cell.length_a   1.000
_cell.length_b   1.000
_cell.length_c   1.000
_cell.angle_alpha   90.00
_cell.angle_beta   90.00
_cell.angle_gamma   90.00
#
_symmetry.space_group_name_H-M   'P 1'
#
loop_
_entity.id
_entity.type
_entity.pdbx_description
1 polymer ?
#
loop_
_entity_poly.entity_id
_entity_poly.type
_entity_poly.pdbx_seq_one_letter_code
_entity_poly.pdbx_strand_id
1 'polypeptide(L)' 'MGKFAKFLYYNIIVYFLYVIVDKFFTLLHLYSSDALGTNLQVMPTNLDITLIVINVALSSIGGYYLMKKLEEYLVV' A
#
# COMPACT_ATOMS: atom_id res chain seq x y z
N MET A 1 -18.55 8.91 -11.42
CA MET A 1 -18.70 7.87 -10.37
C MET A 1 -19.30 8.44 -9.10
N GLY A 2 -20.18 7.68 -8.42
CA GLY A 2 -20.73 8.07 -7.11
C GLY A 2 -19.67 8.06 -6.00
N LYS A 3 -19.91 8.79 -4.90
CA LYS A 3 -18.97 8.94 -3.77
C LYS A 3 -18.54 7.60 -3.17
N PHE A 4 -19.46 6.65 -3.05
CA PHE A 4 -19.18 5.30 -2.54
C PHE A 4 -18.26 4.50 -3.47
N ALA A 5 -18.52 4.53 -4.78
CA ALA A 5 -17.68 3.85 -5.77
C ALA A 5 -16.25 4.41 -5.74
N LYS A 6 -16.10 5.75 -5.69
CA LYS A 6 -14.78 6.40 -5.59
C LYS A 6 -14.01 5.95 -4.34
N PHE A 7 -14.69 5.88 -3.19
CA PHE A 7 -14.10 5.38 -1.96
C PHE A 7 -13.63 3.93 -2.10
N LEU A 8 -14.46 3.05 -2.67
CA LEU A 8 -14.11 1.65 -2.89
C LEU A 8 -12.89 1.52 -3.81
N TYR A 9 -12.88 2.21 -4.95
CA TYR A 9 -11.77 2.19 -5.91
C TYR A 9 -10.47 2.70 -5.29
N TYR A 10 -10.52 3.80 -4.54
CA TYR A 10 -9.35 4.32 -3.83
C TYR A 10 -8.75 3.25 -2.89
N ASN A 11 -9.57 2.61 -2.06
CA ASN A 11 -9.09 1.59 -1.13
C ASN A 11 -8.52 0.36 -1.86
N ILE A 12 -9.14 -0.08 -2.95
CA ILE A 12 -8.63 -1.18 -3.77
C ILE A 12 -7.25 -0.82 -4.35
N ILE A 13 -7.11 0.38 -4.92
CA ILE A 13 -5.84 0.84 -5.50
C ILE A 13 -4.76 0.91 -4.41
N VAL A 14 -5.07 1.53 -3.27
CA VAL A 14 -4.13 1.64 -2.14
C VAL A 14 -3.69 0.26 -1.66
N TYR A 15 -4.62 -0.70 -1.54
CA TYR A 15 -4.29 -2.07 -1.15
C TYR A 15 -3.33 -2.73 -2.14
N PHE A 16 -3.59 -2.62 -3.46
CA PHE A 16 -2.69 -3.19 -4.46
C PHE A 16 -1.31 -2.55 -4.44
N LEU A 17 -1.23 -1.22 -4.31
CA LEU A 17 0.05 -0.52 -4.16
C LEU A 17 0.79 -0.99 -2.91
N TYR A 18 0.09 -1.14 -1.79
CA TYR A 18 0.67 -1.63 -0.54
C TYR A 18 1.29 -3.00 -0.74
N VAL A 19 0.56 -3.94 -1.35
CA VAL A 19 1.05 -5.30 -1.61
C VAL A 19 2.25 -5.30 -2.55
N ILE A 20 2.28 -4.44 -3.57
CA ILE A 20 3.42 -4.33 -4.50
C ILE A 20 4.67 -3.85 -3.75
N VAL A 21 4.54 -2.79 -2.96
CA VAL A 21 5.66 -2.23 -2.18
C VAL A 21 6.13 -3.21 -1.12
N ASP A 22 5.21 -3.87 -0.42
CA ASP A 22 5.49 -4.89 0.59
C ASP A 22 6.31 -6.04 0.00
N LYS A 23 5.86 -6.59 -1.14
CA LYS A 23 6.62 -7.61 -1.87
C LYS A 23 8.00 -7.16 -2.31
N PHE A 24 8.14 -5.89 -2.71
CA PHE A 24 9.44 -5.33 -3.07
C PHE A 24 10.37 -5.23 -1.85
N PHE A 25 9.85 -4.83 -0.69
CA PHE A 25 10.62 -4.76 0.56
C PHE A 25 11.05 -6.15 1.04
N THR A 26 10.17 -7.15 0.95
CA THR A 26 10.51 -8.55 1.25
C THR A 26 11.55 -9.09 0.26
N LEU A 27 11.41 -8.82 -1.04
CA LEU A 27 12.36 -9.28 -2.07
C LEU A 27 13.77 -8.71 -1.84
N LEU A 28 13.85 -7.47 -1.36
CA LEU A 28 15.11 -6.81 -1.03
C LEU A 28 15.62 -7.14 0.39
N HIS A 29 14.92 -8.00 1.13
CA HIS A 29 15.21 -8.32 2.53
C HIS A 29 15.37 -7.07 3.43
N LEU A 30 14.51 -6.06 3.20
CA LEU A 30 14.52 -4.82 3.99
C LEU A 30 13.88 -5.02 5.37
N TYR A 31 12.93 -5.96 5.48
CA TYR A 31 12.36 -6.36 6.76
C TYR A 31 13.35 -7.22 7.55
N SER A 32 13.23 -7.17 8.88
CA SER A 32 14.04 -7.98 9.78
C SER A 32 13.80 -9.49 9.63
N SER A 33 12.64 -9.88 9.07
CA SER A 33 12.26 -11.26 8.82
C SER A 33 11.29 -11.36 7.65
N ASP A 34 11.46 -12.36 6.80
CA ASP A 34 10.53 -12.65 5.69
C ASP A 34 9.18 -13.21 6.18
N ALA A 35 9.09 -13.61 7.45
CA ALA A 35 7.86 -14.07 8.09
C ALA A 35 7.03 -12.93 8.73
N LEU A 36 7.48 -11.69 8.61
CA LEU A 36 6.74 -10.52 9.10
C LEU A 36 5.38 -10.42 8.40
N GLY A 37 4.30 -10.27 9.18
CA GLY A 37 2.93 -10.18 8.65
C GLY A 37 2.28 -11.52 8.26
N THR A 38 3.03 -12.63 8.26
CA THR A 38 2.49 -14.00 8.03
C THR A 38 2.49 -14.85 9.30
N ASN A 39 3.37 -14.57 10.25
CA ASN A 39 3.41 -15.22 11.55
C ASN A 39 3.23 -14.20 12.68
N LEU A 40 2.17 -14.36 13.47
CA LEU A 40 1.84 -13.50 14.62
C LEU A 40 2.90 -13.53 15.74
N GLN A 41 3.76 -14.55 15.78
CA GLN A 41 4.83 -14.67 16.76
C GLN A 41 6.06 -13.83 16.42
N VAL A 42 6.16 -13.32 15.18
CA VAL A 42 7.27 -12.44 14.77
C VAL A 42 6.89 -11.02 15.13
N MET A 43 7.53 -10.50 16.18
CA MET A 43 7.33 -9.13 16.60
C MET A 43 8.11 -8.19 15.68
N PRO A 44 7.47 -7.12 15.14
CA PRO A 44 8.18 -6.16 14.30
C PRO A 44 9.18 -5.36 15.12
N THR A 45 10.33 -5.11 14.51
CA THR A 45 11.32 -4.17 15.04
C THR A 45 10.92 -2.72 14.74
N ASN A 46 11.59 -1.75 15.36
CA ASN A 46 11.36 -0.32 15.07
C ASN A 46 11.61 0.03 13.58
N LEU A 47 12.56 -0.66 12.94
CA LEU A 47 12.83 -0.50 11.51
C LEU A 47 11.66 -1.03 10.67
N ASP A 48 11.13 -2.21 11.01
CA ASP A 48 9.98 -2.79 10.30
C ASP A 48 8.75 -1.89 10.39
N ILE A 49 8.47 -1.34 11.58
CA ILE A 49 7.39 -0.38 11.80
C ILE A 49 7.58 0.84 10.90
N THR A 50 8.82 1.35 10.80
CA THR A 50 9.15 2.49 9.94
C THR A 50 8.89 2.18 8.47
N LEU A 51 9.32 1.00 8.00
CA LEU A 51 9.08 0.56 6.62
C LEU A 51 7.60 0.36 6.32
N ILE A 52 6.83 -0.20 7.25
CA ILE A 52 5.37 -0.34 7.12
C ILE A 52 4.71 1.05 7.00
N VAL A 53 5.09 2.00 7.85
CA VAL A 53 4.56 3.37 7.81
C VAL A 53 4.91 4.05 6.47
N ILE A 54 6.14 3.88 5.99
CA ILE A 54 6.56 4.38 4.67
C ILE A 54 5.71 3.75 3.56
N ASN A 55 5.48 2.44 3.61
CA ASN A 55 4.64 1.74 2.63
C ASN A 55 3.21 2.30 2.63
N VAL A 56 2.59 2.43 3.81
CA VAL A 56 1.24 3.01 3.94
C VAL A 56 1.19 4.42 3.35
N ALA A 57 2.18 5.26 3.65
CA ALA A 57 2.25 6.62 3.14
C ALA A 57 2.40 6.66 1.61
N LEU A 58 3.33 5.89 1.06
CA LEU A 58 3.56 5.80 -0.40
C LEU A 58 2.33 5.28 -1.12
N SER A 59 1.70 4.23 -0.60
CA SER A 59 0.52 3.61 -1.19
C SER A 59 -0.70 4.53 -1.14
N SER A 60 -0.85 5.30 -0.06
CA SER A 60 -1.93 6.31 0.06
C SER A 60 -1.73 7.46 -0.94
N ILE A 61 -0.51 8.00 -1.04
CA ILE A 61 -0.18 9.07 -1.99
C ILE A 61 -0.33 8.58 -3.44
N GLY A 62 0.20 7.40 -3.75
CA GLY A 62 0.08 6.77 -5.06
C GLY A 62 -1.37 6.47 -5.42
N GLY A 63 -2.17 5.98 -4.47
CA GLY A 63 -3.59 5.71 -4.66
C GLY A 63 -4.38 6.98 -4.96
N TYR A 64 -4.07 8.08 -4.26
CA TYR A 64 -4.68 9.38 -4.54
C TYR A 64 -4.32 9.90 -5.94
N TYR A 65 -3.06 9.78 -6.34
CA TYR A 65 -2.58 10.17 -7.67
C TYR A 65 -3.27 9.37 -8.78
N LEU A 66 -3.31 8.04 -8.65
CA LEU A 66 -3.95 7.15 -9.63
C LEU A 66 -5.45 7.40 -9.71
N MET A 67 -6.11 7.61 -8.56
CA MET A 67 -7.54 7.93 -8.54
C MET A 67 -7.84 9.24 -9.27
N LYS A 68 -7.03 10.29 -9.06
CA LYS A 68 -7.15 11.54 -9.82
C LYS A 68 -6.99 11.32 -11.32
N LYS A 69 -6.00 10.54 -11.74
CA LYS A 69 -5.81 10.22 -13.16
C LYS A 69 -6.99 9.44 -13.73
N LEU A 70 -7.52 8.45 -13.01
CA LEU A 70 -8.68 7.69 -13.44
C LEU A 70 -9.92 8.58 -13.63
N GLU A 71 -10.11 9.56 -12.76
CA GLU A 71 -11.19 10.54 -12.89
C GLU A 71 -11.01 11.44 -14.12
N GLU A 72 -9.78 11.87 -14.43
CA GLU A 72 -9.49 12.61 -15.67
C GLU A 72 -9.85 11.79 -16.92
N TYR A 73 -9.53 10.50 -16.95
CA TYR A 73 -9.83 9.62 -18.10
C TYR A 73 -11.31 9.25 -18.24
N LEU A 74 -12.06 9.14 -17.14
CA LEU A 74 -13.48 8.77 -17.13
C LEU A 74 -14.43 9.97 -17.39
N VAL A 75 -13.90 11.19 -17.46
CA VAL A 75 -14.66 12.42 -17.76
C VAL A 75 -14.59 12.77 -19.26
N VAL A 76 -13.85 12.00 -20.06
CA VAL A 76 -13.91 11.96 -21.54
C VAL A 76 -14.89 10.88 -21.98
#